data_AF-A0A940AFJ3-F1
#
_entry.id   AF-A0A940AFJ3-F1
#
_cell.length_a   1.000
_cell.length_b   1.000
_cell.length_c   1.000
_cell.angle_alpha   90.00
_cell.angle_beta   90.00
_cell.angle_gamma   90.00
#
_symmetry.space_group_name_H-M   'P 1'
#
loop_
_entity.id
_entity.type
_entity.pdbx_description
1 polymer ?
#
loop_
_entity_poly.entity_id
_entity_poly.type
_entity_poly.pdbx_seq_one_letter_code
_entity_poly.pdbx_strand_id
1 'polypeptide(L)'
;CFTGGHMFNVYPGKDGVPVDSLHYESFMEAMQDLRLLQELESRIGRKAVVKLIHAGLDHEIWMDRFPHSAEYLEKLHAAILRKLDRAAD
;
A
#
# COMPACT_ATOMS: atom_id res chain seq x y z
N CYS A 1 -11.11 23.64 -8.62
CA CYS A 1 -9.85 23.86 -9.36
C CYS A 1 -9.28 22.46 -9.64
N PHE A 2 -9.15 22.05 -10.90
CA PHE A 2 -8.44 20.82 -11.26
C PHE A 2 -6.99 21.20 -11.46
N THR A 3 -6.13 20.83 -10.51
CA THR A 3 -4.69 20.90 -10.68
C THR A 3 -4.29 19.88 -11.78
N GLY A 4 -3.42 20.29 -12.71
CA GLY A 4 -3.08 19.45 -13.87
C GLY A 4 -2.38 18.16 -13.42
N GLY A 5 -2.78 17.01 -13.98
CA GLY A 5 -2.13 15.71 -13.71
C GLY A 5 -2.90 14.74 -12.80
N HIS A 6 -4.00 15.15 -12.16
CA HIS A 6 -4.79 14.25 -11.28
C HIS A 6 -5.82 13.38 -12.00
N MET A 7 -6.02 13.58 -13.31
CA MET A 7 -7.08 12.91 -14.08
C MET A 7 -6.56 11.74 -14.91
N PHE A 8 -5.25 11.47 -14.90
CA PHE A 8 -4.63 10.44 -15.73
C PHE A 8 -3.37 9.89 -15.04
N ASN A 9 -3.10 8.59 -15.26
CA ASN A 9 -1.98 7.87 -14.63
C ASN A 9 -0.75 7.72 -15.54
N VAL A 10 -0.90 7.98 -16.85
CA VAL A 10 0.16 7.81 -17.84
C VAL A 10 0.21 9.02 -18.77
N TYR A 11 1.37 9.25 -19.38
CA TYR A 11 1.58 10.29 -20.38
C TYR A 11 1.79 9.66 -21.76
N PRO A 12 1.44 10.35 -22.86
CA PRO A 12 1.75 9.87 -24.20
C PRO A 12 3.26 9.86 -24.42
N GLY A 13 3.82 8.68 -24.72
CA GLY A 13 5.21 8.51 -25.10
C GLY A 13 5.42 8.42 -26.60
N LYS A 14 6.66 8.09 -26.98
CA LYS A 14 7.06 7.93 -28.37
C LYS A 14 6.27 6.80 -29.03
N ASP A 15 5.92 6.98 -30.31
CA ASP A 15 5.21 5.98 -31.12
C ASP A 15 3.85 5.53 -30.53
N GLY A 16 3.23 6.37 -29.69
CA GLY A 16 1.95 6.08 -29.05
C GLY A 16 2.04 5.13 -27.85
N VAL A 17 3.23 4.76 -27.41
CA VAL A 17 3.44 3.93 -26.22
C VAL A 17 3.26 4.80 -24.97
N PRO A 18 2.40 4.45 -24.00
CA PRO A 18 2.25 5.22 -22.77
C PRO A 18 3.52 5.15 -21.92
N VAL A 19 3.82 6.25 -21.23
CA VAL A 19 4.90 6.35 -20.25
C VAL A 19 4.27 6.52 -18.87
N ASP A 20 4.75 5.74 -17.92
CA ASP A 20 4.26 5.75 -16.55
C ASP A 20 4.55 7.08 -15.86
N SER A 21 3.57 7.53 -15.08
CA SER A 21 3.77 8.65 -14.17
C SER A 21 4.33 8.17 -12.84
N LEU A 22 4.98 9.07 -12.10
CA LEU A 22 5.49 8.75 -10.77
C LEU A 22 4.38 8.29 -9.81
N HIS A 23 3.19 8.91 -9.87
CA HIS A 23 2.10 8.52 -8.98
C HIS A 23 1.48 7.17 -9.39
N TYR A 24 1.59 6.77 -10.67
CA TYR A 24 1.15 5.45 -11.11
C TYR A 24 2.05 4.36 -10.52
N GLU A 25 3.36 4.57 -10.51
CA GLU A 25 4.29 3.63 -9.86
C GLU A 25 3.97 3.48 -8.35
N SER A 26 3.83 4.61 -7.62
CA SER A 26 3.46 4.56 -6.20
C SER A 26 2.10 3.90 -5.96
N PHE A 27 1.13 4.10 -6.87
CA PHE A 27 -0.16 3.42 -6.80
C PHE A 27 -0.02 1.91 -7.02
N MET A 28 0.80 1.49 -7.98
CA MET A 28 1.02 0.08 -8.27
C MET A 28 1.75 -0.65 -7.14
N GLU A 29 2.65 0.01 -6.43
CA GLU A 29 3.25 -0.50 -5.18
C GLU A 29 2.17 -0.70 -4.10
N ALA A 30 1.32 0.29 -3.86
CA ALA A 30 0.21 0.17 -2.90
C ALA A 30 -0.78 -0.95 -3.25
N MET A 31 -1.02 -1.19 -4.54
CA MET A 31 -1.87 -2.31 -4.99
C MET A 31 -1.23 -3.68 -4.73
N GLN A 32 0.10 -3.80 -4.76
CA GLN A 32 0.80 -5.02 -4.38
C GLN A 32 0.71 -5.26 -2.88
N ASP A 33 0.91 -4.22 -2.07
CA ASP A 33 0.75 -4.29 -0.61
C ASP A 33 -0.67 -4.70 -0.20
N LEU A 34 -1.69 -4.16 -0.88
CA LEU A 34 -3.08 -4.55 -0.65
C LEU A 34 -3.30 -6.04 -0.90
N ARG A 35 -2.69 -6.62 -1.94
CA ARG A 35 -2.80 -8.07 -2.22
C ARG A 35 -2.13 -8.90 -1.15
N LEU A 36 -0.96 -8.48 -0.65
CA LEU A 36 -0.28 -9.15 0.47
C LEU A 36 -1.14 -9.12 1.74
N LEU A 37 -1.80 -7.99 2.01
CA LEU A 37 -2.73 -7.86 3.14
C LEU A 37 -3.97 -8.73 2.98
N GLN A 38 -4.55 -8.81 1.78
CA GLN A 38 -5.69 -9.69 1.48
C GLN A 38 -5.33 -11.16 1.65
N GLU A 39 -4.15 -11.56 1.17
CA GLU A 39 -3.65 -12.92 1.34
C GLU A 39 -3.41 -13.22 2.83
N LEU A 40 -2.77 -12.30 3.56
CA LEU A 40 -2.55 -12.48 5.00
C LEU A 40 -3.88 -12.55 5.76
N GLU A 41 -4.86 -11.72 5.37
CA GLU A 41 -6.21 -11.74 5.95
C GLU A 41 -6.88 -13.12 5.78
N SER A 42 -6.71 -13.76 4.62
CA SER A 42 -7.28 -15.10 4.37
C SER A 42 -6.72 -16.17 5.32
N ARG A 43 -5.48 -15.99 5.81
CA ARG A 43 -4.79 -16.94 6.69
C ARG A 43 -4.99 -16.68 8.17
N ILE A 44 -4.90 -15.42 8.61
CA ILE A 44 -4.92 -15.06 10.06
C ILE A 44 -6.17 -14.28 10.48
N GLY A 45 -7.03 -13.93 9.54
CA GLY A 45 -8.27 -13.19 9.77
C GLY A 45 -8.10 -11.68 9.89
N ARG A 46 -9.17 -10.95 9.55
CA ARG A 46 -9.21 -9.47 9.50
C ARG A 46 -8.78 -8.79 10.79
N LYS A 47 -9.25 -9.25 11.95
CA LYS A 47 -8.92 -8.63 13.25
C LYS A 47 -7.41 -8.63 13.52
N ALA A 48 -6.71 -9.70 13.15
CA ALA A 48 -5.27 -9.81 13.36
C ALA A 48 -4.48 -8.92 12.39
N VAL A 49 -4.92 -8.82 11.13
CA VAL A 49 -4.32 -7.91 10.14
C VAL A 49 -4.54 -6.45 10.52
N VAL A 50 -5.75 -6.07 10.93
CA VAL A 50 -6.02 -4.68 11.38
C VAL A 50 -5.18 -4.33 12.60
N LYS A 51 -5.01 -5.26 13.57
CA LYS A 51 -4.11 -5.06 14.71
C LYS A 51 -2.65 -4.89 14.28
N LEU A 52 -2.21 -5.59 13.23
CA LEU A 52 -0.87 -5.44 12.67
C LEU A 52 -0.66 -4.05 12.05
N ILE A 53 -1.62 -3.57 11.26
CA ILE A 53 -1.57 -2.24 10.63
C ILE A 53 -1.45 -1.14 11.70
N HIS A 54 -2.15 -1.28 12.82
CA HIS A 54 -2.13 -0.32 13.92
C HIS A 54 -0.96 -0.53 14.90
N ALA A 55 -0.08 -1.51 14.68
CA ALA A 55 0.99 -1.80 15.61
C ALA A 55 2.00 -0.65 15.67
N GLY A 56 2.22 -0.10 16.87
CA GLY A 56 3.16 0.99 17.10
C GLY A 56 2.60 2.40 16.80
N LEU A 57 1.33 2.51 16.42
CA LEU A 57 0.62 3.78 16.35
C LEU A 57 -0.04 4.07 17.70
N ASP A 58 -0.01 5.34 18.11
CA ASP A 58 -0.72 5.85 19.29
C ASP A 58 -2.19 6.24 18.98
N HIS A 59 -2.61 6.08 17.73
CA HIS A 59 -3.93 6.40 17.24
C HIS A 59 -4.46 5.35 16.27
N GLU A 60 -5.79 5.31 16.12
CA GLU A 60 -6.45 4.57 15.05
C GLU A 60 -6.32 5.32 13.72
N ILE A 61 -6.07 4.59 12.64
CA ILE A 61 -6.00 5.15 11.30
C ILE A 61 -7.42 5.54 10.86
N TRP A 62 -7.55 6.78 10.40
CA TRP A 62 -8.76 7.33 9.82
C TRP A 62 -8.45 8.06 8.51
N MET A 63 -9.48 8.48 7.78
CA MET A 63 -9.30 9.09 6.45
C MET A 63 -8.42 10.35 6.45
N ASP A 64 -8.42 11.10 7.54
CA ASP A 64 -7.67 12.35 7.72
C ASP A 64 -6.55 12.22 8.78
N ARG A 65 -6.38 11.03 9.34
CA ARG A 65 -5.42 10.74 10.41
C ARG A 65 -4.71 9.42 10.13
N PHE A 66 -3.55 9.50 9.52
CA PHE A 66 -2.73 8.35 9.18
C PHE A 66 -1.24 8.72 9.26
N PRO A 67 -0.33 7.73 9.44
CA PRO A 67 1.10 8.00 9.46
C PRO A 67 1.60 8.49 8.09
N HIS A 68 2.42 9.54 8.09
CA HIS A 68 3.00 10.12 6.87
C HIS A 68 4.49 9.76 6.67
N SER A 69 5.06 8.93 7.56
CA SER A 69 6.47 8.54 7.44
C SER A 69 6.63 7.34 6.51
N ALA A 70 7.64 7.41 5.62
CA ALA A 70 8.02 6.27 4.78
C ALA A 70 8.42 5.06 5.63
N GLU A 71 9.11 5.30 6.75
CA GLU A 71 9.55 4.25 7.69
C GLU A 71 8.38 3.40 8.24
N TYR A 72 7.18 3.97 8.40
CA TYR A 72 6.01 3.20 8.82
C TYR A 72 5.64 2.16 7.76
N LEU A 73 5.58 2.56 6.49
CA LEU A 73 5.25 1.66 5.37
C LEU A 73 6.30 0.56 5.23
N GLU A 74 7.59 0.91 5.29
CA GLU A 74 8.69 -0.07 5.22
C GLU A 74 8.60 -1.12 6.34
N LYS A 75 8.36 -0.68 7.58
CA LYS A 75 8.21 -1.58 8.73
C LYS A 75 6.98 -2.47 8.60
N LEU A 76 5.86 -1.92 8.15
CA LEU A 76 4.62 -2.65 7.94
C LEU A 76 4.79 -3.71 6.86
N HIS A 77 5.35 -3.35 5.71
CA HIS A 77 5.62 -4.26 4.60
C HIS A 77 6.48 -5.44 5.04
N ALA A 78 7.61 -5.17 5.71
CA ALA A 78 8.47 -6.22 6.23
C ALA A 78 7.78 -7.11 7.27
N ALA A 79 6.86 -6.56 8.07
CA ALA A 79 6.08 -7.33 9.04
C ALA A 79 5.02 -8.23 8.38
N ILE A 80 4.42 -7.79 7.28
CA ILE A 80 3.49 -8.58 6.47
C ILE A 80 4.21 -9.79 5.88
N LEU A 81 5.35 -9.58 5.20
CA LEU A 81 6.13 -10.67 4.60
C LEU A 81 6.54 -11.72 5.64
N ARG A 82 7.12 -11.30 6.77
CA ARG A 82 7.48 -12.21 7.86
C ARG A 82 6.30 -13.04 8.39
N LYS A 83 5.08 -12.48 8.37
CA LYS A 83 3.88 -13.18 8.82
C LYS A 83 3.32 -14.12 7.76
N LEU A 84 3.42 -13.76 6.49
CA LEU A 84 3.05 -14.64 5.38
C LEU A 84 3.93 -15.88 5.34
N ASP A 85 5.24 -15.72 5.51
CA ASP A 85 6.18 -16.84 5.57
C ASP A 85 5.81 -17.82 6.69
N ARG A 86 5.60 -17.30 7.91
CA ARG A 86 5.20 -18.11 9.08
C ARG A 86 3.83 -18.77 8.97
N ALA A 87 2.96 -18.27 8.08
CA ALA A 87 1.64 -18.82 7.85
C ALA A 87 1.62 -19.75 6.62
N ALA A 88 2.77 -19.97 5.98
CA ALA A 88 2.95 -20.96 4.92
C ALA A 88 3.44 -22.32 5.48
N ASP A 89 4.00 -22.31 6.69
CA ASP A 89 4.39 -23.49 7.48
C ASP A 89 3.20 -24.10 8.26
#